data_AF-A0A8C7X7Z9-F1
#
_entry.id   AF-A0A8C7X7Z9-F1
#
_cell.length_a   1.000
_cell.length_b   1.000
_cell.length_c   1.000
_cell.angle_alpha   90.00
_cell.angle_beta   90.00
_cell.angle_gamma   90.00
#
_symmetry.space_group_name_H-M   'P 1'
#
loop_
_entity.id
_entity.type
_entity.pdbx_description
1 polymer ?
#
loop_
_entity_poly.entity_id
_entity_poly.type
_entity_poly.pdbx_seq_one_letter_code
_entity_poly.pdbx_strand_id
1 'polypeptide(L)'
;MWSKELYMQEKGSIIKPRKQKKNMPEIVTVLGVAKSTVWYILRKKESTGELSNAERPGRPRKTTVVDDGRIISMVKRNPITTANQVNNTLQEIGVSISKSTIKRRLHESISIGYTARCKPLISLKNRKARLDFAKKHLKKPAQFWKNILWTDETKINLNQNDGKRKVRRRRGETHDPKNTTSSVKHCGGSEMAWACMATSGTGTLVFIDDVTQDRSSPMNSEVFRDRLSAQIQVNADKLIGRLFIIQMDNDPKRTAKATQEFIKAKKWN
;
A
#
# COMPACT_ATOMS: atom_id res chain seq x y z
N MET A 1 -52.46 -6.56 19.30
CA MET A 1 -52.41 -7.69 18.35
C MET A 1 -51.34 -7.37 17.31
N TRP A 2 -50.23 -8.12 17.27
CA TRP A 2 -49.13 -7.86 16.34
C TRP A 2 -49.55 -8.42 14.96
N SER A 3 -49.69 -7.56 13.95
CA SER A 3 -49.98 -8.04 12.60
C SER A 3 -48.71 -8.63 11.98
N LYS A 4 -48.77 -9.91 11.62
CA LYS A 4 -47.68 -10.61 10.94
C LYS A 4 -47.76 -10.29 9.45
N GLU A 5 -46.63 -9.89 8.85
CA GLU A 5 -46.55 -9.73 7.41
C GLU A 5 -46.59 -11.10 6.71
N LEU A 6 -47.36 -11.20 5.62
CA LEU A 6 -47.46 -12.43 4.83
C LEU A 6 -46.18 -12.65 4.02
N TYR A 7 -45.71 -13.89 4.01
CA TYR A 7 -44.61 -14.35 3.17
C TYR A 7 -45.02 -14.39 1.70
N MET A 8 -44.03 -14.38 0.80
CA MET A 8 -44.27 -14.39 -0.65
C MET A 8 -45.11 -15.59 -1.13
N GLN A 9 -44.93 -16.76 -0.50
CA GLN A 9 -45.72 -17.95 -0.81
C GLN A 9 -47.20 -17.76 -0.48
N GLU A 10 -47.50 -17.19 0.69
CA GLU A 10 -48.88 -16.92 1.15
C GLU A 10 -49.56 -15.88 0.24
N LYS A 11 -48.82 -14.84 -0.18
CA LYS A 11 -49.30 -13.86 -1.16
C LYS A 11 -49.56 -14.48 -2.53
N GLY A 12 -48.72 -15.44 -2.95
CA GLY A 12 -48.91 -16.19 -4.19
C GLY A 12 -50.15 -17.09 -4.16
N SER A 13 -50.44 -17.70 -3.01
CA SER A 13 -51.63 -18.51 -2.77
C SER A 13 -52.93 -17.69 -2.85
N ILE A 14 -52.90 -16.37 -2.63
CA ILE A 14 -54.06 -15.48 -2.82
C ILE A 14 -54.36 -15.23 -4.31
N ILE A 15 -53.33 -15.17 -5.16
CA ILE A 15 -53.51 -14.89 -6.60
C ILE A 15 -54.03 -16.10 -7.37
N LYS A 16 -53.62 -17.33 -7.00
CA LYS A 16 -54.03 -18.56 -7.70
C LYS A 16 -55.57 -18.71 -7.78
N PRO A 17 -56.33 -18.64 -6.66
CA PRO A 17 -57.80 -18.64 -6.68
C PRO A 17 -58.40 -17.48 -7.46
N ARG A 18 -57.80 -16.28 -7.39
CA ARG A 18 -58.30 -15.10 -8.09
C ARG A 18 -58.22 -15.27 -9.62
N LYS A 19 -57.16 -15.91 -10.13
CA LYS A 19 -57.04 -16.28 -11.56
C LYS A 19 -58.10 -17.30 -11.98
N GLN A 20 -58.53 -18.16 -11.05
CA GLN A 20 -59.64 -19.12 -11.25
C GLN A 20 -61.02 -18.47 -11.06
N LYS A 21 -61.11 -17.13 -11.05
CA LYS A 21 -62.33 -16.34 -10.87
C LYS A 21 -63.10 -16.61 -9.56
N LYS A 22 -62.44 -17.14 -8.52
CA LYS A 22 -63.07 -17.33 -7.20
C LYS A 22 -63.40 -16.01 -6.51
N ASN A 23 -64.41 -16.08 -5.64
CA ASN A 23 -65.02 -14.93 -4.99
C ASN A 23 -64.15 -14.52 -3.78
N MET A 24 -64.10 -13.22 -3.45
CA MET A 24 -63.30 -12.74 -2.31
C MET A 24 -63.61 -13.47 -0.98
N PRO A 25 -64.88 -13.76 -0.62
CA PRO A 25 -65.20 -14.50 0.59
C PRO A 25 -64.64 -15.93 0.61
N GLU A 26 -64.64 -16.62 -0.53
CA GLU A 26 -64.08 -17.98 -0.65
C GLU A 26 -62.57 -17.98 -0.45
N ILE A 27 -61.87 -16.97 -0.98
CA ILE A 27 -60.42 -16.82 -0.82
C ILE A 27 -60.07 -16.60 0.65
N VAL A 28 -60.86 -15.79 1.36
CA VAL A 28 -60.71 -15.52 2.79
C VAL A 28 -60.92 -16.78 3.61
N THR A 29 -61.99 -17.53 3.35
CA THR A 29 -62.31 -18.76 4.09
C THR A 29 -61.26 -19.86 3.87
N VAL A 30 -60.79 -20.04 2.63
CA VAL A 30 -59.80 -21.08 2.28
C VAL A 30 -58.42 -20.77 2.86
N LEU A 31 -58.01 -19.50 2.89
CA LEU A 31 -56.65 -19.11 3.30
C LEU A 31 -56.57 -18.63 4.75
N GLY A 32 -57.69 -18.37 5.42
CA GLY A 32 -57.71 -17.86 6.80
C GLY A 32 -57.12 -16.45 6.95
N VAL A 33 -57.03 -15.68 5.85
CA VAL A 33 -56.42 -14.34 5.82
C VAL A 33 -57.51 -13.27 5.88
N ALA A 34 -57.28 -12.19 6.64
CA ALA A 34 -58.23 -11.08 6.74
C ALA A 34 -58.62 -10.50 5.36
N LYS A 35 -59.92 -10.21 5.18
CA LYS A 35 -60.49 -9.68 3.93
C LYS A 35 -59.78 -8.42 3.42
N SER A 36 -59.40 -7.52 4.33
CA SER A 36 -58.65 -6.29 4.02
C SER A 36 -57.27 -6.58 3.44
N THR A 37 -56.56 -7.59 3.96
CA THR A 37 -55.25 -8.01 3.48
C THR A 37 -55.33 -8.65 2.10
N VAL A 38 -56.34 -9.51 1.86
CA VAL A 38 -56.59 -10.10 0.54
C VAL A 38 -56.87 -9.00 -0.48
N TRP A 39 -57.75 -8.04 -0.15
CA TRP A 39 -58.06 -6.90 -1.00
C TRP A 39 -56.81 -6.05 -1.31
N TYR A 40 -56.00 -5.73 -0.30
CA TYR A 40 -54.79 -4.93 -0.48
C TYR A 40 -53.77 -5.61 -1.39
N ILE A 41 -53.57 -6.92 -1.24
CA ILE A 41 -52.65 -7.71 -2.08
C ILE A 41 -53.13 -7.75 -3.53
N LEU A 42 -54.42 -8.00 -3.77
CA LEU A 42 -54.98 -8.03 -5.12
C LEU A 42 -54.89 -6.66 -5.78
N ARG A 43 -55.28 -5.60 -5.08
CA ARG A 43 -55.18 -4.22 -5.58
C ARG A 43 -53.74 -3.81 -5.88
N LYS A 44 -52.79 -4.19 -5.01
CA LYS A 44 -51.36 -3.95 -5.24
C LYS A 44 -50.86 -4.70 -6.48
N LYS A 45 -51.26 -5.96 -6.66
CA LYS A 45 -50.88 -6.76 -7.83
C LYS A 45 -51.44 -6.16 -9.13
N GLU A 46 -52.68 -5.68 -9.11
CA GLU A 46 -53.30 -5.01 -10.26
C GLU A 46 -52.60 -3.68 -10.61
N SER A 47 -52.18 -2.90 -9.61
CA SER A 47 -51.56 -1.58 -9.86
C SER A 47 -50.08 -1.63 -10.19
N THR A 48 -49.29 -2.45 -9.50
CA THR A 48 -47.81 -2.47 -9.61
C THR A 48 -47.27 -3.71 -10.29
N GLY A 49 -48.08 -4.76 -10.46
CA GLY A 49 -47.60 -6.05 -10.99
C GLY A 49 -46.74 -6.85 -10.00
N GLU A 50 -46.44 -6.32 -8.80
CA GLU A 50 -45.56 -6.96 -7.83
C GLU A 50 -46.28 -7.43 -6.55
N LEU A 51 -45.70 -8.45 -5.91
CA LEU A 51 -46.16 -9.00 -4.61
C LEU A 51 -45.16 -8.77 -3.47
N SER A 52 -43.91 -8.44 -3.83
CA SER A 52 -42.83 -8.07 -2.91
C SER A 52 -43.27 -6.95 -1.98
N ASN A 53 -42.73 -6.94 -0.77
CA ASN A 53 -42.86 -5.75 0.08
C ASN A 53 -42.01 -4.64 -0.53
N ALA A 54 -42.55 -3.41 -0.54
CA ALA A 54 -41.73 -2.27 -0.90
C ALA A 54 -40.66 -2.08 0.19
N GLU A 55 -39.48 -1.65 -0.22
CA GLU A 55 -38.46 -1.24 0.74
C GLU A 55 -39.04 -0.11 1.60
N ARG A 56 -39.01 -0.31 2.91
CA ARG A 56 -39.44 0.73 3.83
C ARG A 56 -38.40 1.83 3.82
N PRO A 57 -38.78 3.12 3.73
CA PRO A 57 -37.83 4.20 3.91
C PRO A 57 -37.25 4.04 5.33
N GLY A 58 -35.97 3.70 5.39
CA GLY A 58 -35.25 3.57 6.65
C GLY A 58 -35.21 4.91 7.39
N ARG A 59 -34.63 4.91 8.59
CA ARG A 59 -34.45 6.15 9.36
C ARG A 59 -33.71 7.20 8.52
N PRO A 60 -34.24 8.44 8.41
CA PRO A 60 -33.55 9.52 7.72
C PRO A 60 -32.12 9.72 8.24
N ARG A 61 -31.20 10.02 7.32
CA ARG A 61 -29.81 10.30 7.67
C ARG A 61 -29.72 11.63 8.41
N LYS A 62 -28.77 11.74 9.33
CA LYS A 62 -28.42 13.01 9.97
C LYS A 62 -27.59 13.92 9.06
N THR A 63 -26.90 13.35 8.07
CA THR A 63 -26.09 14.11 7.12
C THR A 63 -26.84 14.32 5.82
N THR A 64 -26.64 15.47 5.21
CA THR A 64 -27.10 15.78 3.86
C THR A 64 -26.06 15.37 2.82
N VAL A 65 -26.43 15.39 1.54
CA VAL A 65 -25.48 15.18 0.42
C VAL A 65 -24.35 16.21 0.46
N VAL A 66 -24.65 17.44 0.88
CA VAL A 66 -23.66 18.52 1.02
C VAL A 66 -22.67 18.20 2.14
N ASP A 67 -23.15 17.70 3.28
CA ASP A 67 -22.28 17.32 4.40
C ASP A 67 -21.38 16.14 4.05
N ASP A 68 -21.93 15.14 3.37
CA ASP A 68 -21.17 13.99 2.86
C ASP A 68 -20.08 14.47 1.88
N GLY A 69 -20.42 15.41 0.98
CA GLY A 69 -19.46 16.05 0.07
C GLY A 69 -18.34 16.81 0.80
N ARG A 70 -18.67 17.54 1.88
CA ARG A 70 -17.68 18.24 2.72
C ARG A 70 -16.74 17.27 3.42
N ILE A 71 -17.27 16.19 4.01
CA ILE A 71 -16.49 15.13 4.66
C ILE A 71 -15.45 14.57 3.68
N ILE A 72 -15.90 14.23 2.47
CA ILE A 72 -15.04 13.65 1.44
C ILE A 72 -14.00 14.67 0.96
N SER A 73 -14.40 15.92 0.74
CA SER A 73 -13.50 16.99 0.28
C SER A 73 -12.37 17.26 1.27
N MET A 74 -12.67 17.32 2.57
CA MET A 74 -11.67 17.52 3.62
C MET A 74 -10.61 16.40 3.62
N VAL A 75 -11.06 15.15 3.52
CA VAL A 75 -10.16 13.98 3.47
C VAL A 75 -9.38 13.91 2.16
N LYS A 76 -9.98 14.31 1.02
CA LYS A 76 -9.25 14.37 -0.27
C LYS A 76 -8.19 15.46 -0.28
N ARG A 77 -8.47 16.64 0.30
CA ARG A 77 -7.52 17.76 0.40
C ARG A 77 -6.33 17.41 1.30
N ASN A 78 -6.58 16.73 2.41
CA ASN A 78 -5.55 16.23 3.30
C ASN A 78 -5.91 14.81 3.79
N PRO A 79 -5.34 13.75 3.18
CA PRO A 79 -5.64 12.36 3.55
C PRO A 79 -5.24 11.98 4.98
N ILE A 80 -4.45 12.80 5.67
CA ILE A 80 -4.03 12.60 7.06
C ILE A 80 -5.10 13.10 8.05
N THR A 81 -6.11 13.83 7.55
CA THR A 81 -7.18 14.39 8.39
C THR A 81 -7.91 13.30 9.16
N THR A 82 -7.94 13.46 10.48
CA THR A 82 -8.60 12.51 11.39
C THR A 82 -10.12 12.75 11.44
N ALA A 83 -10.87 11.72 11.80
CA ALA A 83 -12.31 11.86 12.01
C ALA A 83 -12.68 12.89 13.10
N ASN A 84 -11.80 13.17 14.06
CA ASN A 84 -12.01 14.24 15.05
C ASN A 84 -11.92 15.62 14.41
N GLN A 85 -10.92 15.85 13.54
CA GLN A 85 -10.77 17.13 12.83
C GLN A 85 -11.95 17.39 11.88
N VAL A 86 -12.41 16.35 11.19
CA VAL A 86 -13.65 16.41 10.40
C VAL A 86 -14.86 16.72 11.28
N ASN A 87 -14.92 16.17 12.50
CA ASN A 87 -16.04 16.44 13.40
C ASN A 87 -16.06 17.89 13.90
N ASN A 88 -14.90 18.41 14.30
CA ASN A 88 -14.79 19.78 14.82
C ASN A 88 -15.23 20.81 13.75
N THR A 89 -14.75 20.64 12.52
CA THR A 89 -15.14 21.50 11.38
C THR A 89 -16.63 21.41 11.04
N LEU A 90 -17.24 20.22 11.16
CA LEU A 90 -18.68 20.08 10.98
C LEU A 90 -19.47 20.72 12.12
N GLN A 91 -18.97 20.61 13.35
CA GLN A 91 -19.59 21.21 14.53
C GLN A 91 -19.58 22.75 14.47
N GLU A 92 -18.51 23.36 13.94
CA GLU A 92 -18.44 24.80 13.66
C GLU A 92 -19.55 25.27 12.70
N ILE A 93 -19.96 24.41 11.77
CA ILE A 93 -21.02 24.68 10.78
C ILE A 93 -22.40 24.23 11.31
N GLY A 94 -22.50 23.85 12.59
CA GLY A 94 -23.74 23.42 13.24
C GLY A 94 -24.16 21.97 12.96
N VAL A 95 -23.32 21.17 12.31
CA VAL A 95 -23.59 19.75 12.01
C VAL A 95 -23.03 18.87 13.13
N SER A 96 -23.91 18.47 14.06
CA SER A 96 -23.57 17.59 15.17
C SER A 96 -23.75 16.10 14.80
N ILE A 97 -22.63 15.44 14.49
CA ILE A 97 -22.59 14.01 14.16
C ILE A 97 -21.54 13.26 14.97
N SER A 98 -21.68 11.93 15.06
CA SER A 98 -20.67 11.09 15.72
C SER A 98 -19.52 10.77 14.77
N LYS A 99 -18.34 10.51 15.34
CA LYS A 99 -17.16 10.03 14.61
C LYS A 99 -17.46 8.75 13.82
N SER A 100 -18.32 7.89 14.35
CA SER A 100 -18.77 6.66 13.68
C SER A 100 -19.56 6.96 12.41
N THR A 101 -20.39 8.01 12.43
CA THR A 101 -21.10 8.48 11.23
C THR A 101 -20.11 8.95 10.18
N ILE A 102 -19.11 9.77 10.55
CA ILE A 102 -18.05 10.25 9.64
C ILE A 102 -17.32 9.07 8.99
N LYS A 103 -16.86 8.10 9.79
CA LYS A 103 -16.19 6.90 9.28
C LYS A 103 -17.09 6.13 8.30
N ARG A 104 -18.37 5.95 8.65
CA ARG A 104 -19.34 5.29 7.76
C ARG A 104 -19.49 6.04 6.42
N ARG A 105 -19.56 7.38 6.44
CA ARG A 105 -19.59 8.19 5.20
C ARG A 105 -18.33 8.00 4.35
N LEU A 106 -17.16 7.95 4.98
CA LEU A 106 -15.88 7.73 4.28
C LEU A 106 -15.78 6.32 3.69
N HIS A 107 -16.27 5.30 4.41
CA HIS A 107 -16.33 3.92 3.91
C HIS A 107 -17.31 3.76 2.74
N GLU A 108 -18.48 4.42 2.78
CA GLU A 108 -19.45 4.43 1.66
C GLU A 108 -18.88 5.08 0.39
N SER A 109 -17.89 5.98 0.51
CA SER A 109 -17.35 6.81 -0.59
C SER A 109 -15.94 6.41 -1.08
N ILE A 110 -15.50 5.17 -0.80
CA ILE A 110 -14.27 4.53 -1.30
C ILE A 110 -12.97 4.95 -0.55
N SER A 111 -13.01 5.94 0.36
CA SER A 111 -11.83 6.36 1.14
C SER A 111 -11.56 5.45 2.33
N ILE A 112 -10.96 4.28 2.08
CA ILE A 112 -10.43 3.39 3.13
C ILE A 112 -9.09 3.94 3.62
N GLY A 113 -8.87 3.97 4.93
CA GLY A 113 -7.59 4.37 5.51
C GLY A 113 -6.49 3.37 5.15
N TYR A 114 -5.45 3.82 4.45
CA TYR A 114 -4.23 3.05 4.18
C TYR A 114 -3.07 3.56 5.04
N THR A 115 -2.13 2.68 5.38
CA THR A 115 -0.87 3.11 5.99
C THR A 115 -0.06 3.93 4.99
N ALA A 116 0.28 5.16 5.35
CA ALA A 116 1.17 5.99 4.55
C ALA A 116 2.52 5.28 4.36
N ARG A 117 3.03 5.23 3.12
CA ARG A 117 4.35 4.64 2.85
C ARG A 117 5.44 5.60 3.31
N CYS A 118 6.29 5.14 4.23
CA CYS A 118 7.51 5.85 4.57
C CYS A 118 8.47 5.79 3.36
N LYS A 119 8.88 6.95 2.87
CA LYS A 119 9.87 7.08 1.78
C LYS A 119 10.94 8.07 2.24
N PRO A 120 12.21 7.87 1.88
CA PRO A 120 13.25 8.84 2.20
C PRO A 120 12.88 10.20 1.58
N LEU A 121 13.15 11.27 2.32
CA LEU A 121 12.97 12.63 1.84
C LEU A 121 14.04 12.93 0.78
N ILE A 122 13.65 12.91 -0.48
CA ILE A 122 14.54 13.27 -1.60
C ILE A 122 14.45 14.78 -1.83
N SER A 123 15.59 15.47 -1.86
CA SER A 123 15.70 16.90 -2.18
C SER A 123 15.17 17.21 -3.59
N LEU A 124 14.70 18.43 -3.82
CA LEU A 124 14.20 18.84 -5.15
C LEU A 124 15.28 18.69 -6.25
N LYS A 125 16.54 19.01 -5.93
CA LYS A 125 17.70 18.81 -6.81
C LYS A 125 17.83 17.34 -7.23
N ASN A 126 17.80 16.41 -6.26
CA ASN A 126 17.94 14.98 -6.54
C ASN A 126 16.71 14.41 -7.28
N ARG A 127 15.50 14.92 -7.02
CA ARG A 127 14.30 14.55 -7.79
C ARG A 127 14.45 14.92 -9.27
N LYS A 128 14.91 16.15 -9.55
CA LYS A 128 15.16 16.62 -10.92
C LYS A 128 16.24 15.76 -11.59
N ALA A 129 17.38 15.55 -10.93
CA ALA A 129 18.45 14.70 -11.46
C ALA A 129 18.01 13.27 -11.76
N ARG A 130 17.20 12.65 -10.88
CA ARG A 130 16.62 11.31 -11.12
C ARG A 130 15.67 11.29 -12.32
N LEU A 131 14.83 12.32 -12.47
CA LEU A 131 13.91 12.44 -13.59
C LEU A 131 14.67 12.63 -14.91
N ASP A 132 15.67 13.51 -14.93
CA ASP A 132 16.49 13.77 -16.10
C ASP A 132 17.29 12.54 -16.50
N PHE A 133 17.86 11.81 -15.52
CA PHE A 133 18.52 10.52 -15.76
C PHE A 133 17.56 9.50 -16.37
N ALA A 134 16.34 9.35 -15.82
CA ALA A 134 15.34 8.43 -16.34
C ALA A 134 14.92 8.79 -17.77
N LYS A 135 14.66 10.07 -18.06
CA LYS A 135 14.32 10.54 -19.41
C LYS A 135 15.45 10.29 -20.40
N LYS A 136 16.70 10.57 -20.01
CA LYS A 136 17.89 10.36 -20.86
C LYS A 136 18.08 8.88 -21.24
N HIS A 137 17.76 7.97 -20.33
CA HIS A 137 17.98 6.53 -20.54
C HIS A 137 16.72 5.76 -20.99
N LEU A 138 15.53 6.40 -21.02
CA LEU A 138 14.26 5.76 -21.37
C LEU A 138 14.26 5.08 -22.74
N LYS A 139 14.89 5.71 -23.74
CA LYS A 139 14.95 5.22 -25.12
C LYS A 139 16.24 4.44 -25.44
N LYS A 140 17.05 4.11 -24.44
CA LYS A 140 18.29 3.35 -24.67
C LYS A 140 17.94 1.91 -25.09
N PRO A 141 18.62 1.36 -26.12
CA PRO A 141 18.35 0.01 -26.57
C PRO A 141 18.78 -1.02 -25.52
N ALA A 142 18.22 -2.24 -25.58
CA ALA A 142 18.59 -3.32 -24.66
C ALA A 142 20.10 -3.59 -24.63
N GLN A 143 20.79 -3.46 -25.77
CA GLN A 143 22.24 -3.66 -25.85
C GLN A 143 23.03 -2.67 -24.97
N PHE A 144 22.55 -1.44 -24.81
CA PHE A 144 23.17 -0.47 -23.90
C PHE A 144 23.16 -1.00 -22.47
N TRP A 145 22.01 -1.52 -22.01
CA TRP A 145 21.86 -2.08 -20.67
C TRP A 145 22.64 -3.38 -20.47
N LYS A 146 22.82 -4.18 -21.53
CA LYS A 146 23.66 -5.40 -21.50
C LYS A 146 25.13 -5.10 -21.24
N ASN A 147 25.59 -3.94 -21.66
CA ASN A 147 26.98 -3.51 -21.52
C ASN A 147 27.25 -2.76 -20.21
N ILE A 148 26.31 -2.72 -19.26
CA ILE A 148 26.53 -2.07 -17.96
C ILE A 148 26.95 -3.09 -16.92
N LEU A 149 28.10 -2.84 -16.29
CA LEU A 149 28.54 -3.49 -15.07
C LEU A 149 28.05 -2.68 -13.87
N TRP A 150 27.07 -3.22 -13.16
CA TRP A 150 26.52 -2.65 -11.94
C TRP A 150 27.42 -3.01 -10.76
N THR A 151 27.77 -2.04 -9.94
CA THR A 151 28.62 -2.26 -8.76
C THR A 151 28.00 -1.59 -7.55
N ASP A 152 28.04 -2.26 -6.40
CA ASP A 152 27.56 -1.71 -5.14
C ASP A 152 28.27 -2.34 -3.94
N GLU A 153 28.17 -1.68 -2.79
CA GLU A 153 28.54 -2.26 -1.51
C GLU A 153 27.28 -2.63 -0.72
N THR A 154 27.34 -3.75 -0.03
CA THR A 154 26.31 -4.17 0.91
C THR A 154 26.92 -4.47 2.27
N LYS A 155 26.15 -4.17 3.33
CA LYS A 155 26.45 -4.57 4.69
C LYS A 155 25.64 -5.81 5.03
N ILE A 156 26.30 -6.89 5.42
CA ILE A 156 25.66 -8.14 5.84
C ILE A 156 25.78 -8.23 7.36
N ASN A 157 24.65 -8.09 8.05
CA ASN A 157 24.60 -8.18 9.52
C ASN A 157 24.51 -9.66 9.94
N LEU A 158 25.33 -10.07 10.92
CA LEU A 158 25.34 -11.46 11.40
C LEU A 158 24.18 -11.73 12.39
N ASN A 159 23.96 -10.83 13.35
CA ASN A 159 23.07 -11.10 14.48
C ASN A 159 21.76 -10.29 14.51
N GLN A 160 21.52 -9.39 13.55
CA GLN A 160 20.31 -8.56 13.51
C GLN A 160 19.78 -8.43 12.08
N ASN A 161 18.54 -8.86 11.87
CA ASN A 161 17.78 -8.50 10.66
C ASN A 161 17.35 -7.03 10.77
N ASP A 162 17.48 -6.26 9.69
CA ASP A 162 17.07 -4.84 9.62
C ASP A 162 15.55 -4.62 9.80
N GLY A 163 14.77 -5.71 9.76
CA GLY A 163 13.32 -5.70 9.91
C GLY A 163 12.84 -5.72 11.36
N LYS A 164 11.72 -5.04 11.63
CA LYS A 164 11.02 -5.14 12.93
C LYS A 164 10.46 -6.55 13.13
N ARG A 165 10.92 -7.27 14.16
CA ARG A 165 10.35 -8.55 14.57
C ARG A 165 8.93 -8.35 15.10
N LYS A 166 7.97 -9.07 14.54
CA LYS A 166 6.58 -9.08 15.04
C LYS A 166 6.48 -10.09 16.18
N VAL A 167 5.87 -9.68 17.30
CA VAL A 167 5.59 -10.55 18.45
C VAL A 167 4.09 -10.56 18.71
N ARG A 168 3.51 -11.72 19.03
CA ARG A 168 2.13 -11.85 19.52
C ARG A 168 2.17 -11.79 21.05
N ARG A 169 1.55 -10.79 21.66
CA ARG A 169 1.54 -10.58 23.14
C ARG A 169 0.22 -9.98 23.61
N ARG A 170 -0.10 -10.12 24.91
CA ARG A 170 -1.28 -9.49 25.51
C ARG A 170 -1.02 -8.01 25.82
N ARG A 171 -2.09 -7.24 26.04
CA ARG A 171 -2.01 -5.82 26.41
C ARG A 171 -1.41 -5.69 27.81
N GLY A 172 -0.32 -4.94 27.94
CA GLY A 172 0.41 -4.75 29.21
C GLY A 172 1.77 -5.46 29.26
N GLU A 173 1.98 -6.50 28.45
CA GLU A 173 3.22 -7.29 28.44
C GLU A 173 4.32 -6.68 27.54
N THR A 174 4.29 -5.37 27.35
CA THR A 174 5.13 -4.70 26.34
C THR A 174 6.62 -4.80 26.65
N HIS A 175 6.97 -4.77 27.93
CA HIS A 175 8.34 -4.75 28.43
C HIS A 175 8.81 -6.12 28.94
N ASP A 176 8.01 -7.18 28.76
CA ASP A 176 8.43 -8.54 29.10
C ASP A 176 9.66 -8.91 28.24
N PRO A 177 10.78 -9.38 28.83
CA PRO A 177 11.94 -9.87 28.10
C PRO A 177 11.59 -10.87 26.98
N LYS A 178 10.56 -11.71 27.16
CA LYS A 178 10.07 -12.66 26.13
C LYS A 178 9.44 -11.95 24.92
N ASN A 179 8.94 -10.73 25.14
CA ASN A 179 8.25 -9.92 24.15
C ASN A 179 9.10 -8.77 23.60
N THR A 180 10.37 -8.71 23.98
CA THR A 180 11.33 -7.70 23.53
C THR A 180 12.50 -8.38 22.83
N THR A 181 13.14 -7.65 21.93
CA THR A 181 14.39 -8.08 21.28
C THR A 181 15.49 -7.16 21.76
N SER A 182 16.56 -7.74 22.29
CA SER A 182 17.76 -6.97 22.68
C SER A 182 18.31 -6.26 21.45
N SER A 183 18.37 -4.92 21.49
CA SER A 183 19.16 -4.14 20.54
C SER A 183 20.59 -4.08 21.07
N VAL A 184 21.43 -4.97 20.57
CA VAL A 184 22.85 -4.91 20.89
C VAL A 184 23.43 -3.74 20.10
N LYS A 185 23.77 -2.64 20.79
CA LYS A 185 24.56 -1.56 20.18
C LYS A 185 25.96 -2.11 19.91
N HIS A 186 26.37 -2.14 18.64
CA HIS A 186 27.72 -2.47 18.16
C HIS A 186 28.24 -3.92 18.29
N CYS A 187 27.61 -4.83 19.04
CA CYS A 187 28.12 -6.20 19.28
C CYS A 187 27.49 -7.29 18.38
N GLY A 188 26.91 -6.92 17.24
CA GLY A 188 26.22 -7.87 16.35
C GLY A 188 27.09 -8.53 15.29
N GLY A 189 28.29 -7.98 15.02
CA GLY A 189 29.12 -8.34 13.88
C GLY A 189 28.47 -7.97 12.54
N SER A 190 29.23 -7.40 11.62
CA SER A 190 28.73 -7.15 10.27
C SER A 190 29.88 -7.15 9.29
N GLU A 191 29.69 -7.85 8.19
CA GLU A 191 30.68 -7.90 7.12
C GLU A 191 30.25 -6.97 5.98
N MET A 192 31.16 -6.12 5.53
CA MET A 192 30.96 -5.33 4.32
C MET A 192 31.41 -6.15 3.13
N ALA A 193 30.61 -6.16 2.06
CA ALA A 193 30.97 -6.82 0.83
C ALA A 193 30.77 -5.89 -0.36
N TRP A 194 31.73 -5.91 -1.28
CA TRP A 194 31.60 -5.31 -2.60
C TRP A 194 31.18 -6.39 -3.59
N ALA A 195 30.24 -6.07 -4.47
CA ALA A 195 29.83 -6.97 -5.53
C ALA A 195 29.65 -6.23 -6.85
N CYS A 196 29.70 -6.98 -7.94
CA CYS A 196 29.29 -6.50 -9.24
C CYS A 196 28.39 -7.51 -9.97
N MET A 197 27.58 -7.03 -10.90
CA MET A 197 26.74 -7.87 -11.75
C MET A 197 26.48 -7.21 -13.10
N ALA A 198 26.18 -8.03 -14.10
CA ALA A 198 25.77 -7.61 -15.43
C ALA A 198 24.53 -8.41 -15.85
N THR A 199 24.02 -8.14 -17.05
CA THR A 199 22.85 -8.88 -17.58
C THR A 199 23.11 -10.38 -17.77
N SER A 200 24.36 -10.78 -17.95
CA SER A 200 24.79 -12.17 -18.12
C SER A 200 24.90 -12.95 -16.81
N GLY A 201 25.00 -12.27 -15.67
CA GLY A 201 25.14 -12.91 -14.36
C GLY A 201 25.86 -12.06 -13.32
N THR A 202 26.21 -12.71 -12.23
CA THR A 202 26.92 -12.11 -11.09
C THR A 202 28.44 -12.18 -11.27
N GLY A 203 29.12 -11.11 -10.89
CA GLY A 203 30.58 -11.08 -10.79
C GLY A 203 31.08 -11.51 -9.41
N THR A 204 32.33 -11.16 -9.11
CA THR A 204 32.96 -11.47 -7.83
C THR A 204 32.26 -10.75 -6.68
N LEU A 205 31.99 -11.49 -5.60
CA LEU A 205 31.68 -10.96 -4.27
C LEU A 205 32.98 -10.91 -3.47
N VAL A 206 33.36 -9.72 -3.00
CA VAL A 206 34.59 -9.49 -2.24
C VAL A 206 34.24 -8.96 -0.87
N PHE A 207 34.57 -9.72 0.17
CA PHE A 207 34.48 -9.24 1.55
C PHE A 207 35.57 -8.20 1.81
N ILE A 208 35.20 -7.14 2.53
CA ILE A 208 36.07 -6.04 2.90
C ILE A 208 36.45 -6.27 4.36
N ASP A 209 37.70 -6.67 4.59
CA ASP A 209 38.19 -6.97 5.93
C ASP A 209 38.16 -5.72 6.83
N ASP A 210 37.67 -5.92 8.06
CA ASP A 210 37.19 -4.89 8.98
C ASP A 210 38.30 -4.09 9.73
N VAL A 211 39.53 -4.00 9.20
CA VAL A 211 40.68 -3.51 9.99
C VAL A 211 41.41 -2.33 9.34
N THR A 212 40.96 -1.11 9.64
CA THR A 212 41.92 -0.04 9.94
C THR A 212 42.09 0.05 11.46
N GLN A 213 43.33 0.30 11.90
CA GLN A 213 43.75 0.28 13.31
C GLN A 213 43.01 1.30 14.21
N ASP A 214 42.27 2.22 13.60
CA ASP A 214 41.57 3.36 14.20
C ASP A 214 40.03 3.24 14.23
N ARG A 215 39.45 2.11 13.77
CA ARG A 215 37.98 1.94 13.62
C ARG A 215 37.30 3.00 12.74
N SER A 216 38.06 3.67 11.86
CA SER A 216 37.46 4.53 10.84
C SER A 216 36.97 3.70 9.64
N SER A 217 36.33 4.35 8.67
CA SER A 217 35.52 3.68 7.65
C SER A 217 36.28 2.53 6.96
N PRO A 218 35.72 1.30 6.89
CA PRO A 218 36.41 0.10 6.40
C PRO A 218 36.87 0.17 4.94
N MET A 219 36.50 1.23 4.21
CA MET A 219 36.97 1.46 2.85
C MET A 219 37.23 2.95 2.61
N ASN A 220 38.49 3.37 2.76
CA ASN A 220 38.95 4.67 2.32
C ASN A 220 39.04 4.72 0.78
N SER A 221 39.31 5.91 0.21
CA SER A 221 39.36 6.07 -1.26
C SER A 221 40.46 5.24 -1.95
N GLU A 222 41.50 4.85 -1.21
CA GLU A 222 42.66 4.13 -1.74
C GLU A 222 42.38 2.63 -1.83
N VAL A 223 41.95 2.02 -0.74
CA VAL A 223 41.49 0.62 -0.70
C VAL A 223 40.40 0.40 -1.75
N PHE A 224 39.52 1.38 -1.92
CA PHE A 224 38.50 1.36 -2.96
C PHE A 224 39.10 1.30 -4.38
N ARG A 225 40.07 2.17 -4.71
CA ARG A 225 40.72 2.18 -6.03
C ARG A 225 41.45 0.87 -6.31
N ASP A 226 42.14 0.31 -5.32
CA ASP A 226 42.85 -0.96 -5.46
C ASP A 226 41.89 -2.11 -5.78
N ARG A 227 40.75 -2.14 -5.09
CA ARG A 227 39.68 -3.11 -5.36
C ARG A 227 39.08 -2.94 -6.75
N LEU A 228 38.81 -1.69 -7.18
CA LEU A 228 38.35 -1.44 -8.54
C LEU A 228 39.38 -1.92 -9.58
N SER A 229 40.65 -1.59 -9.38
CA SER A 229 41.74 -1.99 -10.28
C SER A 229 41.80 -3.51 -10.44
N ALA A 230 41.64 -4.25 -9.34
CA ALA A 230 41.74 -5.70 -9.33
C ALA A 230 40.50 -6.40 -9.92
N GLN A 231 39.29 -5.88 -9.67
CA GLN A 231 38.06 -6.63 -9.92
C GLN A 231 37.30 -6.21 -11.17
N ILE A 232 37.34 -4.92 -11.55
CA ILE A 232 36.49 -4.40 -12.61
C ILE A 232 36.81 -5.04 -13.95
N GLN A 233 38.08 -5.02 -14.37
CA GLN A 233 38.47 -5.51 -15.69
C GLN A 233 38.21 -7.03 -15.81
N VAL A 234 38.58 -7.78 -14.78
CA VAL A 234 38.40 -9.24 -14.72
C VAL A 234 36.92 -9.62 -14.84
N ASN A 235 36.05 -8.93 -14.12
CA ASN A 235 34.61 -9.18 -14.17
C ASN A 235 33.97 -8.68 -15.47
N ALA A 236 34.42 -7.53 -15.99
CA ALA A 236 33.93 -7.01 -17.25
C ALA A 236 34.28 -7.96 -18.41
N ASP A 237 35.52 -8.43 -18.49
CA ASP A 237 35.96 -9.37 -19.54
C ASP A 237 35.18 -10.69 -19.48
N LYS A 238 34.88 -11.18 -18.26
CA LYS A 238 34.10 -12.41 -18.05
C LYS A 238 32.61 -12.24 -18.39
N LEU A 239 32.00 -11.11 -18.03
CA LEU A 239 30.54 -10.96 -18.06
C LEU A 239 30.03 -10.21 -19.29
N ILE A 240 30.83 -9.31 -19.87
CA ILE A 240 30.39 -8.39 -20.92
C ILE A 240 31.35 -8.44 -22.11
N GLY A 241 32.65 -8.31 -21.85
CA GLY A 241 33.72 -8.17 -22.85
C GLY A 241 34.38 -6.79 -22.78
N ARG A 242 35.09 -6.43 -23.85
CA ARG A 242 35.99 -5.26 -23.87
C ARG A 242 35.30 -3.89 -23.75
N LEU A 243 34.04 -3.79 -24.19
CA LEU A 243 33.28 -2.54 -24.20
C LEU A 243 32.19 -2.59 -23.14
N PHE A 244 32.43 -1.91 -22.02
CA PHE A 244 31.51 -1.89 -20.90
C PHE A 244 31.47 -0.50 -20.24
N ILE A 245 30.33 -0.22 -19.62
CA ILE A 245 30.08 0.99 -18.82
C ILE A 245 29.99 0.55 -17.37
N ILE A 246 30.70 1.23 -16.48
CA ILE A 246 30.57 0.97 -15.04
C ILE A 246 29.49 1.89 -14.47
N GLN A 247 28.57 1.32 -13.70
CA GLN A 247 27.64 2.08 -12.88
C GLN A 247 28.00 1.95 -11.40
N MET A 248 28.04 3.10 -10.74
CA MET A 248 28.39 3.26 -9.33
C MET A 248 27.49 4.34 -8.70
N ASP A 249 27.32 4.30 -7.39
CA ASP A 249 26.59 5.36 -6.68
C ASP A 249 27.40 6.67 -6.57
N ASN A 250 26.83 7.69 -5.93
CA ASN A 250 27.48 9.00 -5.74
C ASN A 250 28.05 9.16 -4.32
N ASP A 251 28.49 8.08 -3.68
CA ASP A 251 29.16 8.15 -2.38
C ASP A 251 30.39 9.09 -2.47
N PRO A 252 30.65 9.94 -1.44
CA PRO A 252 31.83 10.79 -1.35
C PRO A 252 33.14 10.13 -1.83
N LYS A 253 33.39 8.86 -1.47
CA LYS A 253 34.63 8.14 -1.84
C LYS A 253 34.76 7.91 -3.35
N ARG A 254 33.63 7.82 -4.06
CA ARG A 254 33.55 7.67 -5.52
C ARG A 254 33.65 9.00 -6.24
N THR A 255 33.15 10.05 -5.61
CA THR A 255 33.24 11.43 -6.14
C THR A 255 34.55 12.13 -5.82
N ALA A 256 35.41 11.53 -5.00
CA ALA A 256 36.73 12.06 -4.69
C ALA A 256 37.58 12.24 -5.96
N LYS A 257 38.31 13.35 -6.04
CA LYS A 257 39.11 13.73 -7.21
C LYS A 257 40.06 12.61 -7.66
N ALA A 258 40.80 12.02 -6.71
CA ALA A 258 41.72 10.92 -6.97
C ALA A 258 41.03 9.70 -7.61
N THR A 259 39.83 9.35 -7.14
CA THR A 259 39.04 8.24 -7.70
C THR A 259 38.53 8.56 -9.11
N GLN A 260 38.08 9.79 -9.36
CA GLN A 260 37.64 10.21 -10.69
C GLN A 260 38.78 10.23 -11.70
N GLU A 261 39.97 10.72 -11.31
CA GLU A 261 41.17 10.72 -12.15
C GLU A 261 41.62 9.28 -12.45
N PHE A 262 41.57 8.39 -11.46
CA PHE A 262 41.86 6.98 -11.63
C PHE A 262 40.93 6.30 -12.65
N ILE A 263 39.61 6.51 -12.54
CA ILE A 263 38.64 5.93 -13.48
C ILE A 263 38.87 6.46 -14.91
N LYS A 264 39.11 7.77 -15.05
CA LYS A 264 39.43 8.39 -16.35
C LYS A 264 40.71 7.81 -16.96
N ALA A 265 41.75 7.60 -16.14
CA ALA A 265 43.02 7.02 -16.60
C ALA A 265 42.85 5.57 -17.10
N LYS A 266 41.97 4.79 -16.47
CA LYS A 266 41.66 3.41 -16.87
C LYS A 266 40.79 3.29 -18.13
N LYS A 267 40.24 4.41 -18.63
CA LYS A 267 39.39 4.48 -19.84
C LYS A 267 38.18 3.54 -19.80
N TRP A 268 37.64 3.29 -18.61
CA TRP A 268 36.36 2.60 -18.43
C TRP A 268 35.23 3.58 -18.75
N ASN A 269 34.88 3.70 -20.03
CA ASN A 269 33.89 4.65 -20.56
C ASN A 269 32.62 3.96 -21.06
#